data_AF-A0A3D9L0D7-F1
#
_entry.id   AF-A0A3D9L0D7-F1
#
_cell.length_a   1.000
_cell.length_b   1.000
_cell.length_c   1.000
_cell.angle_alpha   90.00
_cell.angle_beta   90.00
_cell.angle_gamma   90.00
#
_symmetry.space_group_name_H-M   'P 1'
#
loop_
_entity.id
_entity.type
_entity.pdbx_description
1 polymer ?
#
loop_
_entity_poly.entity_id
_entity_poly.type
_entity_poly.pdbx_seq_one_letter_code
_entity_poly.pdbx_strand_id
1 'polypeptide(L)'
;MSKWWTIVLFALATPAAHAQDTVLLKTYYDEGKTHIKEIISVLKADSTLHGLYQAMYSNGSLSVTGYYHLGASDSLWVYYYENGKISTKGYFSNNKKHKSWEYYFENGNPKAKGSYQSDIPHGQWTYYFESGQEKSIGMYFQGKKEGIWNYFYEEGSLKAQAYFTADKGLYKEFYPNGKLKIEGFIQEGKSVDQWTYYHESGAIEAEGVYRDGLKDGKWTYYHENGQLAGQGEYSHGDKSGVWKYYYDDGSLSSQGPMLEDHKNGFWKLYYPTGEVKGEANLNLGTGTHTEYYASGKKKATGPMKAGKKHGRWTYFNEEGVEDGTAKFENGTGHYSGFYPDGSLKMTGTIEDNKRVGEWTLYEPDGSVAGTYKPVYEEDKPIFRTSQSLKLKSEKRNNEKPEYRYRNKRLRYFNPRINEYTGFIIGTNPVWSVIGQIPIAFEYYIQERQGYEAQITLHKKPMFASSSNTDVTSVGADLALRQKFYHRDTNLGMFYFGHQIQGGYLYHEATALSPSPSPAQADEMRFAYGLFIGDRWMQRVEDSGLTVDFNFGFAVGKRLFSNNSKSTNDPFGELNQDAFYLPVVFTLNIGFAGPKRRTTSF
;
A
#
# COMPACT_ATOMS: atom_id res chain seq x y z
N MET A 1 -9.18 -7.37 -48.25
CA MET A 1 -7.77 -7.57 -47.81
C MET A 1 -7.77 -8.50 -46.60
N SER A 2 -7.53 -9.79 -46.84
CA SER A 2 -7.50 -10.86 -45.82
C SER A 2 -6.14 -10.91 -45.13
N LYS A 3 -6.11 -10.80 -43.80
CA LYS A 3 -4.89 -11.01 -43.00
C LYS A 3 -4.71 -12.51 -42.72
N TRP A 4 -3.62 -13.06 -43.25
CA TRP A 4 -3.13 -14.40 -42.99
C TRP A 4 -2.58 -14.50 -41.56
N TRP A 5 -2.88 -15.63 -40.89
CA TRP A 5 -2.25 -16.04 -39.64
C TRP A 5 -0.99 -16.85 -39.96
N THR A 6 0.17 -16.43 -39.44
CA THR A 6 1.41 -17.19 -39.50
C THR A 6 1.44 -18.20 -38.35
N ILE A 7 1.35 -19.49 -38.69
CA ILE A 7 1.62 -20.59 -37.76
C ILE A 7 3.14 -20.78 -37.68
N VAL A 8 3.69 -20.67 -36.48
CA VAL A 8 5.10 -21.01 -36.21
C VAL A 8 5.22 -22.53 -36.11
N LEU A 9 5.80 -23.17 -37.12
CA LEU A 9 6.25 -24.56 -37.06
C LEU A 9 7.67 -24.60 -36.50
N PHE A 10 7.85 -25.21 -35.33
CA PHE A 10 9.17 -25.63 -34.85
C PHE A 10 9.55 -26.94 -35.53
N ALA A 11 10.59 -26.92 -36.37
CA ALA A 11 11.22 -28.11 -36.90
C ALA A 11 12.22 -28.67 -35.87
N LEU A 12 11.94 -29.85 -35.30
CA LEU A 12 12.91 -30.65 -34.58
C LEU A 12 13.45 -31.72 -35.54
N ALA A 13 14.74 -31.63 -35.86
CA ALA A 13 15.46 -32.70 -36.55
C ALA A 13 15.55 -33.92 -35.63
N THR A 14 15.20 -35.11 -36.14
CA THR A 14 15.41 -36.40 -35.47
C THR A 14 16.45 -37.23 -36.23
N PRO A 15 17.38 -37.91 -35.55
CA PRO A 15 18.17 -38.96 -36.18
C PRO A 15 17.31 -40.23 -36.30
N ALA A 16 17.46 -40.91 -37.43
CA ALA A 16 16.74 -42.13 -37.77
C ALA A 16 16.99 -43.25 -36.74
N ALA A 17 15.93 -43.70 -36.08
CA ALA A 17 15.88 -44.96 -35.35
C ALA A 17 14.49 -45.57 -35.59
N HIS A 18 14.46 -46.79 -36.12
CA HIS A 18 13.29 -47.65 -36.39
C HIS A 18 11.92 -46.98 -36.20
N ALA A 19 11.39 -46.40 -37.28
CA ALA A 19 10.04 -45.85 -37.29
C ALA A 19 9.04 -46.97 -36.97
N GLN A 20 8.59 -47.02 -35.72
CA GLN A 20 7.36 -47.73 -35.39
C GLN A 20 6.24 -47.03 -36.15
N ASP A 21 5.57 -47.78 -37.01
CA ASP A 21 4.47 -47.29 -37.83
C ASP A 21 3.30 -46.83 -36.94
N THR A 22 3.10 -45.53 -36.81
CA THR A 22 1.95 -44.94 -36.11
C THR A 22 0.82 -44.57 -37.08
N VAL A 23 -0.43 -44.64 -36.63
CA VAL A 23 -1.62 -44.12 -37.34
C VAL A 23 -2.29 -43.06 -36.49
N LEU A 24 -2.83 -42.03 -37.15
CA LEU A 24 -3.56 -40.93 -36.54
C LEU A 24 -5.06 -41.19 -36.62
N LEU A 25 -5.71 -41.36 -35.48
CA LEU A 25 -7.15 -41.54 -35.29
C LEU A 25 -7.80 -40.20 -34.93
N LYS A 26 -9.03 -39.99 -35.38
CA LYS A 26 -9.86 -38.84 -34.99
C LYS A 26 -11.17 -39.33 -34.39
N THR A 27 -11.52 -38.82 -33.22
CA THR A 27 -12.84 -39.00 -32.61
C THR A 27 -13.65 -37.71 -32.78
N TYR A 28 -14.97 -37.80 -32.72
CA TYR A 28 -15.88 -36.68 -32.98
C TYR A 28 -16.97 -36.62 -31.91
N TYR A 29 -17.48 -35.42 -31.64
CA TYR A 29 -18.60 -35.22 -30.71
C TYR A 29 -19.94 -35.60 -31.33
N ASP A 30 -20.05 -35.50 -32.65
CA ASP A 30 -21.26 -35.76 -33.42
C ASP A 30 -21.10 -36.92 -34.41
N GLU A 31 -22.21 -37.62 -34.69
CA GLU A 31 -22.25 -38.72 -35.67
C GLU A 31 -21.91 -38.23 -37.10
N GLY A 32 -22.18 -36.96 -37.39
CA GLY A 32 -21.86 -36.31 -38.66
C GLY A 32 -20.36 -36.04 -38.88
N LYS A 33 -19.51 -36.30 -37.88
CA LYS A 33 -18.05 -36.07 -37.90
C LYS A 33 -17.65 -34.63 -38.24
N THR A 34 -18.43 -33.66 -37.76
CA THR A 34 -18.20 -32.22 -38.01
C THR A 34 -17.38 -31.54 -36.92
N HIS A 35 -17.47 -32.01 -35.67
CA HIS A 35 -16.78 -31.46 -34.51
C HIS A 35 -15.78 -32.48 -33.96
N ILE A 36 -14.49 -32.25 -34.24
CA ILE A 36 -13.40 -33.12 -33.76
C ILE A 36 -13.36 -33.07 -32.22
N LYS A 37 -13.31 -34.23 -31.60
CA LYS A 37 -13.14 -34.40 -30.15
C LYS A 37 -11.67 -34.64 -29.80
N GLU A 38 -11.05 -35.68 -30.35
CA GLU A 38 -9.64 -36.00 -30.12
C GLU A 38 -8.89 -36.35 -31.41
N ILE A 39 -7.58 -36.18 -31.37
CA ILE A 39 -6.60 -36.63 -32.35
C ILE A 39 -5.60 -37.55 -31.64
N ILE A 40 -5.80 -38.84 -31.87
CA ILE A 40 -5.13 -40.10 -31.45
C ILE A 40 -3.89 -40.58 -32.23
N SER A 41 -2.63 -40.40 -31.84
CA SER A 41 -1.54 -41.22 -32.43
C SER A 41 -1.40 -42.58 -31.72
N VAL A 42 -1.52 -43.68 -32.47
CA VAL A 42 -1.40 -45.05 -31.96
C VAL A 42 -0.47 -45.91 -32.80
N LEU A 43 0.16 -46.93 -32.19
CA LEU A 43 0.92 -47.95 -32.91
C LEU A 43 -0.02 -48.81 -33.78
N LYS A 44 0.37 -49.09 -35.04
CA LYS A 44 -0.41 -49.98 -35.92
C LYS A 44 -0.54 -51.41 -35.38
N ALA A 45 0.43 -51.87 -34.61
CA ALA A 45 0.51 -53.25 -34.17
C ALA A 45 -0.58 -53.63 -33.16
N ASP A 46 -0.86 -52.76 -32.20
CA ASP A 46 -1.69 -53.06 -31.02
C ASP A 46 -2.59 -51.89 -30.58
N SER A 47 -2.61 -50.78 -31.33
CA SER A 47 -3.33 -49.56 -30.98
C SER A 47 -2.89 -48.89 -29.66
N THR A 48 -1.69 -49.22 -29.15
CA THR A 48 -1.12 -48.54 -27.99
C THR A 48 -0.85 -47.07 -28.30
N LEU A 49 -1.20 -46.15 -27.39
CA LEU A 49 -0.95 -44.72 -27.56
C LEU A 49 0.54 -44.44 -27.72
N HIS A 50 0.93 -43.85 -28.85
CA HIS A 50 2.33 -43.53 -29.15
C HIS A 50 2.39 -42.37 -30.15
N GLY A 51 2.95 -41.24 -29.73
CA GLY A 51 3.03 -40.00 -30.51
C GLY A 51 2.08 -38.91 -30.01
N LEU A 52 1.69 -38.02 -30.92
CA LEU A 52 0.90 -36.82 -30.62
C LEU A 52 -0.52 -37.18 -30.12
N TYR A 53 -0.94 -36.50 -29.07
CA TYR A 53 -2.31 -36.45 -28.59
C TYR A 53 -2.82 -35.01 -28.56
N GLN A 54 -4.02 -34.78 -29.10
CA GLN A 54 -4.74 -33.51 -28.98
C GLN A 54 -6.20 -33.77 -28.63
N ALA A 55 -6.79 -32.94 -27.78
CA ALA A 55 -8.24 -32.94 -27.58
C ALA A 55 -8.79 -31.53 -27.67
N MET A 56 -10.02 -31.40 -28.15
CA MET A 56 -10.72 -30.14 -28.36
C MET A 56 -11.92 -30.03 -27.42
N TYR A 57 -12.25 -28.81 -27.01
CA TYR A 57 -13.54 -28.48 -26.40
C TYR A 57 -14.67 -28.63 -27.44
N SER A 58 -15.92 -28.67 -26.96
CA SER A 58 -17.11 -28.74 -27.83
C SER A 58 -17.25 -27.54 -28.78
N ASN A 59 -16.69 -26.38 -28.40
CA ASN A 59 -16.62 -25.18 -29.22
C ASN A 59 -15.52 -25.23 -30.31
N GLY A 60 -14.77 -26.33 -30.42
CA GLY A 60 -13.69 -26.54 -31.40
C GLY A 60 -12.33 -25.96 -31.02
N SER A 61 -12.21 -25.25 -29.89
CA SER A 61 -10.91 -24.78 -29.40
C SER A 61 -10.10 -25.91 -28.77
N LEU A 62 -8.77 -25.82 -28.85
CA LEU A 62 -7.87 -26.82 -28.27
C LEU A 62 -8.01 -26.84 -26.75
N SER A 63 -8.16 -28.02 -26.15
CA SER A 63 -8.23 -28.22 -24.69
C SER A 63 -6.93 -28.77 -24.12
N VAL A 64 -6.24 -29.65 -24.86
CA VAL A 64 -4.96 -30.23 -24.47
C VAL A 64 -4.18 -30.69 -25.69
N THR A 65 -2.85 -30.62 -25.60
CA THR A 65 -1.91 -31.28 -26.50
C THR A 65 -0.77 -31.90 -25.70
N GLY A 66 -0.26 -33.03 -26.15
CA GLY A 66 0.87 -33.72 -25.49
C GLY A 66 1.36 -34.91 -26.30
N TYR A 67 2.27 -35.68 -25.72
CA TYR A 67 2.84 -36.88 -26.34
C TYR A 67 2.67 -38.09 -25.42
N TYR A 68 2.36 -39.23 -26.02
CA TYR A 68 2.44 -40.53 -25.39
C TYR A 68 3.66 -41.29 -25.88
N HIS A 69 4.32 -42.00 -24.97
CA HIS A 69 5.31 -43.01 -25.30
C HIS A 69 4.86 -44.34 -24.72
N LEU A 70 4.50 -45.29 -25.60
CA LEU A 70 4.07 -46.65 -25.24
C LEU A 70 2.97 -46.69 -24.16
N GLY A 71 1.92 -45.90 -24.36
CA GLY A 71 0.76 -45.85 -23.47
C GLY A 71 0.91 -44.89 -22.28
N ALA A 72 2.10 -44.35 -22.02
CA ALA A 72 2.33 -43.42 -20.91
C ALA A 72 2.50 -41.97 -21.40
N SER A 73 1.89 -41.01 -20.69
CA SER A 73 2.12 -39.59 -20.91
C SER A 73 3.61 -39.29 -20.69
N ASP A 74 4.21 -38.66 -21.69
CA ASP A 74 5.63 -38.34 -21.72
C ASP A 74 5.84 -36.94 -22.33
N SER A 75 7.00 -36.35 -22.06
CA SER A 75 7.42 -35.07 -22.64
C SER A 75 6.48 -33.90 -22.28
N LEU A 76 6.41 -32.86 -23.10
CA LEU A 76 5.65 -31.63 -22.81
C LEU A 76 4.15 -31.83 -23.04
N TRP A 77 3.36 -31.45 -22.04
CA TRP A 77 1.91 -31.36 -22.09
C TRP A 77 1.47 -29.92 -21.88
N VAL A 78 0.50 -29.47 -22.68
CA VAL A 78 -0.08 -28.13 -22.62
C VAL A 78 -1.59 -28.24 -22.59
N TYR A 79 -2.19 -27.65 -21.58
CA TYR A 79 -3.62 -27.58 -21.36
C TYR A 79 -4.07 -26.12 -21.57
N TYR A 80 -5.29 -25.95 -22.05
CA TYR A 80 -5.86 -24.66 -22.41
C TYR A 80 -7.19 -24.46 -21.72
N TYR A 81 -7.55 -23.21 -21.45
CA TYR A 81 -8.91 -22.80 -21.14
C TYR A 81 -9.76 -22.76 -22.42
N GLU A 82 -11.09 -22.78 -22.28
CA GLU A 82 -12.01 -22.67 -23.43
C GLU A 82 -11.83 -21.39 -24.25
N ASN A 83 -11.23 -20.35 -23.66
CA ASN A 83 -10.88 -19.10 -24.34
C ASN A 83 -9.58 -19.20 -25.18
N GLY A 84 -8.96 -20.38 -25.25
CA GLY A 84 -7.74 -20.66 -26.01
C GLY A 84 -6.44 -20.26 -25.33
N LYS A 85 -6.46 -19.61 -24.15
CA LYS A 85 -5.25 -19.32 -23.38
C LYS A 85 -4.76 -20.57 -22.66
N ILE A 86 -3.45 -20.68 -22.46
CA ILE A 86 -2.85 -21.80 -21.72
C ILE A 86 -3.35 -21.75 -20.26
N SER A 87 -3.82 -22.88 -19.74
CA SER A 87 -4.18 -23.04 -18.33
C SER A 87 -3.05 -23.67 -17.54
N THR A 88 -2.34 -24.63 -18.13
CA THR A 88 -1.22 -25.34 -17.49
C THR A 88 -0.29 -25.89 -18.56
N LYS A 89 1.01 -25.91 -18.31
CA LYS A 89 1.96 -26.67 -19.12
C LYS A 89 3.05 -27.26 -18.25
N GLY A 90 3.55 -28.43 -18.63
CA GLY A 90 4.63 -29.08 -17.89
C GLY A 90 5.04 -30.40 -18.51
N TYR A 91 6.08 -31.02 -17.96
CA TYR A 91 6.60 -32.27 -18.48
C TYR A 91 6.05 -33.46 -17.70
N PHE A 92 5.67 -34.50 -18.43
CA PHE A 92 5.44 -35.83 -17.87
C PHE A 92 6.61 -36.75 -18.19
N SER A 93 6.83 -37.73 -17.33
CA SER A 93 7.66 -38.90 -17.61
C SER A 93 6.97 -40.10 -16.98
N ASN A 94 6.62 -41.10 -17.80
CA ASN A 94 5.90 -42.30 -17.37
C ASN A 94 4.65 -41.99 -16.52
N ASN A 95 3.74 -41.14 -17.05
CA ASN A 95 2.50 -40.71 -16.39
C ASN A 95 2.66 -39.83 -15.14
N LYS A 96 3.89 -39.51 -14.72
CA LYS A 96 4.13 -38.67 -13.53
C LYS A 96 4.67 -37.31 -13.92
N LYS A 97 4.25 -36.26 -13.21
CA LYS A 97 4.80 -34.91 -13.38
C LYS A 97 6.29 -34.90 -13.10
N HIS A 98 7.04 -34.30 -14.00
CA HIS A 98 8.50 -34.21 -13.96
C HIS A 98 8.96 -32.82 -14.44
N LYS A 99 10.16 -32.38 -14.04
CA LYS A 99 10.76 -31.09 -14.43
C LYS A 99 9.80 -29.90 -14.19
N SER A 100 9.88 -28.87 -15.00
CA SER A 100 9.16 -27.60 -14.82
C SER A 100 7.67 -27.72 -15.13
N TRP A 101 6.87 -27.07 -14.30
CA TRP A 101 5.43 -26.91 -14.45
C TRP A 101 5.05 -25.44 -14.24
N GLU A 102 4.17 -24.95 -15.10
CA GLU A 102 3.63 -23.60 -15.07
C GLU A 102 2.10 -23.68 -15.13
N TYR A 103 1.45 -22.92 -14.26
CA TYR A 103 0.01 -22.78 -14.14
C TYR A 103 -0.35 -21.33 -14.39
N TYR A 104 -1.48 -21.07 -15.03
CA TYR A 104 -1.91 -19.73 -15.41
C TYR A 104 -3.35 -19.47 -14.97
N PHE A 105 -3.69 -18.21 -14.73
CA PHE A 105 -5.07 -17.75 -14.58
C PHE A 105 -5.73 -17.63 -15.96
N GLU A 106 -7.07 -17.55 -16.01
CA GLU A 106 -7.82 -17.36 -17.27
C GLU A 106 -7.47 -16.06 -18.00
N ASN A 107 -6.98 -15.04 -17.27
CA ASN A 107 -6.49 -13.81 -17.88
C ASN A 107 -5.14 -14.00 -18.63
N GLY A 108 -4.45 -15.14 -18.44
CA GLY A 108 -3.16 -15.48 -19.05
C GLY A 108 -1.95 -15.20 -18.17
N ASN A 109 -2.12 -14.55 -17.02
CA ASN A 109 -1.03 -14.30 -16.07
C ASN A 109 -0.61 -15.60 -15.38
N PRO A 110 0.68 -15.74 -15.00
CA PRO A 110 1.12 -16.89 -14.24
C PRO A 110 0.38 -16.96 -12.91
N LYS A 111 0.04 -18.18 -12.48
CA LYS A 111 -0.60 -18.51 -11.20
C LYS A 111 0.39 -19.17 -10.26
N ALA A 112 1.17 -20.12 -10.79
CA ALA A 112 2.27 -20.75 -10.08
C ALA A 112 3.27 -21.33 -11.07
N LYS A 113 4.54 -21.43 -10.66
CA LYS A 113 5.56 -22.16 -11.41
C LYS A 113 6.53 -22.83 -10.45
N GLY A 114 7.04 -23.98 -10.85
CA GLY A 114 8.02 -24.73 -10.06
C GLY A 114 8.38 -26.03 -10.76
N SER A 115 8.96 -26.97 -10.02
CA SER A 115 9.29 -28.27 -10.57
C SER A 115 8.70 -29.43 -9.76
N TYR A 116 8.51 -30.56 -10.45
CA TYR A 116 8.11 -31.83 -9.87
C TYR A 116 9.19 -32.88 -10.11
N GLN A 117 9.35 -33.77 -9.14
CA GLN A 117 10.09 -35.01 -9.26
C GLN A 117 9.11 -36.16 -8.96
N SER A 118 8.59 -36.80 -10.01
CA SER A 118 7.65 -37.92 -9.90
C SER A 118 6.40 -37.57 -9.08
N ASP A 119 5.68 -36.54 -9.50
CA ASP A 119 4.48 -35.95 -8.84
C ASP A 119 4.72 -35.23 -7.51
N ILE A 120 5.95 -35.25 -6.98
CA ILE A 120 6.30 -34.56 -5.74
C ILE A 120 6.88 -33.17 -6.06
N PRO A 121 6.30 -32.06 -5.54
CA PRO A 121 6.89 -30.74 -5.67
C PRO A 121 8.34 -30.72 -5.17
N HIS A 122 9.24 -30.15 -5.96
CA HIS A 122 10.67 -30.07 -5.66
C HIS A 122 11.26 -28.74 -6.15
N GLY A 123 12.27 -28.25 -5.42
CA GLY A 123 12.99 -27.04 -5.76
C GLY A 123 12.17 -25.77 -5.50
N GLN A 124 12.55 -24.69 -6.17
CA GLN A 124 11.90 -23.39 -5.99
C GLN A 124 10.51 -23.38 -6.62
N TRP A 125 9.55 -22.86 -5.86
CA TRP A 125 8.20 -22.59 -6.31
C TRP A 125 7.86 -21.13 -6.12
N THR A 126 7.30 -20.52 -7.16
CA THR A 126 6.77 -19.16 -7.14
C THR A 126 5.28 -19.20 -7.41
N TYR A 127 4.51 -18.48 -6.60
CA TYR A 127 3.07 -18.29 -6.74
C TYR A 127 2.79 -16.83 -7.00
N TYR A 128 1.73 -16.54 -7.73
CA TYR A 128 1.42 -15.20 -8.21
C TYR A 128 0.00 -14.79 -7.84
N PHE A 129 -0.22 -13.49 -7.72
CA PHE A 129 -1.55 -12.88 -7.73
C PHE A 129 -2.10 -12.88 -9.16
N GLU A 130 -3.42 -12.69 -9.30
CA GLU A 130 -4.06 -12.62 -10.61
C GLU A 130 -3.58 -11.40 -11.43
N SER A 131 -3.09 -10.35 -10.76
CA SER A 131 -2.38 -9.22 -11.37
C SER A 131 -1.03 -9.57 -12.01
N GLY A 132 -0.49 -10.77 -11.74
CA GLY A 132 0.82 -11.24 -12.21
C GLY A 132 1.98 -10.91 -11.28
N GLN A 133 1.72 -10.19 -10.17
CA GLN A 133 2.74 -9.92 -9.15
C GLN A 133 3.02 -11.16 -8.30
N GLU A 134 4.25 -11.28 -7.79
CA GLU A 134 4.62 -12.40 -6.93
C GLU A 134 3.83 -12.37 -5.63
N LYS A 135 3.25 -13.51 -5.27
CA LYS A 135 2.47 -13.72 -4.05
C LYS A 135 3.28 -14.43 -2.98
N SER A 136 4.04 -15.44 -3.38
CA SER A 136 4.96 -16.12 -2.48
C SER A 136 6.01 -16.91 -3.25
N ILE A 137 7.18 -17.07 -2.66
CA ILE A 137 8.28 -17.84 -3.22
C ILE A 137 9.02 -18.59 -2.12
N GLY A 138 9.41 -19.84 -2.40
CA GLY A 138 10.16 -20.66 -1.45
C GLY A 138 10.51 -22.02 -2.03
N MET A 139 11.15 -22.86 -1.21
CA MET A 139 11.64 -24.18 -1.64
C MET A 139 10.70 -25.29 -1.16
N TYR A 140 10.55 -26.31 -2.01
CA TYR A 140 10.02 -27.60 -1.63
C TYR A 140 11.11 -28.67 -1.65
N PHE A 141 11.10 -29.52 -0.63
CA PHE A 141 11.90 -30.73 -0.56
C PHE A 141 11.01 -31.89 -0.11
N GLN A 142 10.99 -32.96 -0.91
CA GLN A 142 10.10 -34.11 -0.72
C GLN A 142 8.62 -33.71 -0.52
N GLY A 143 8.17 -32.68 -1.25
CA GLY A 143 6.78 -32.20 -1.20
C GLY A 143 6.44 -31.35 0.02
N LYS A 144 7.38 -31.11 0.94
CA LYS A 144 7.21 -30.21 2.10
C LYS A 144 7.94 -28.89 1.86
N LYS A 145 7.40 -27.81 2.41
CA LYS A 145 8.08 -26.50 2.41
C LYS A 145 9.37 -26.62 3.21
N GLU A 146 10.46 -26.09 2.68
CA GLU A 146 11.77 -26.05 3.34
C GLU A 146 12.40 -24.67 3.24
N GLY A 147 13.13 -24.28 4.28
CA GLY A 147 13.86 -23.02 4.33
C GLY A 147 12.94 -21.81 4.39
N ILE A 148 13.40 -20.68 3.84
CA ILE A 148 12.67 -19.41 3.91
C ILE A 148 11.62 -19.37 2.80
N TRP A 149 10.39 -19.11 3.22
CA TRP A 149 9.28 -18.77 2.35
C TRP A 149 8.94 -17.29 2.52
N ASN A 150 9.07 -16.54 1.43
CA ASN A 150 8.68 -15.15 1.37
C ASN A 150 7.25 -15.05 0.84
N TYR A 151 6.46 -14.16 1.42
CA TYR A 151 5.11 -13.81 1.03
C TYR A 151 5.06 -12.33 0.80
N PHE A 152 4.37 -11.88 -0.24
CA PHE A 152 4.33 -10.48 -0.64
C PHE A 152 2.91 -9.94 -0.60
N TYR A 153 2.80 -8.64 -0.43
CA TYR A 153 1.58 -7.92 -0.75
C TYR A 153 1.45 -7.78 -2.27
N GLU A 154 0.25 -7.42 -2.75
CA GLU A 154 -0.01 -7.34 -4.19
C GLU A 154 0.76 -6.20 -4.86
N GLU A 155 1.14 -5.15 -4.12
CA GLU A 155 2.05 -4.11 -4.59
C GLU A 155 3.52 -4.54 -4.67
N GLY A 156 3.87 -5.76 -4.22
CA GLY A 156 5.21 -6.35 -4.30
C GLY A 156 6.09 -6.18 -3.06
N SER A 157 5.63 -5.44 -2.04
CA SER A 157 6.34 -5.31 -0.76
C SER A 157 6.30 -6.64 0.02
N LEU A 158 7.34 -6.91 0.81
CA LEU A 158 7.42 -8.12 1.63
C LEU A 158 6.35 -8.07 2.72
N LYS A 159 5.44 -9.04 2.70
CA LYS A 159 4.38 -9.20 3.69
C LYS A 159 4.82 -10.07 4.85
N ALA A 160 5.41 -11.23 4.56
CA ALA A 160 5.81 -12.16 5.61
C ALA A 160 6.97 -13.05 5.17
N GLN A 161 7.69 -13.57 6.17
CA GLN A 161 8.71 -14.59 6.05
C GLN A 161 8.41 -15.71 7.03
N ALA A 162 8.38 -16.94 6.53
CA ALA A 162 8.25 -18.13 7.36
C ALA A 162 9.44 -19.05 7.11
N TYR A 163 10.14 -19.44 8.16
CA TYR A 163 11.23 -20.39 8.09
C TYR A 163 10.71 -21.79 8.39
N PHE A 164 10.62 -22.65 7.38
CA PHE A 164 10.13 -24.01 7.52
C PHE A 164 11.31 -24.98 7.75
N THR A 165 11.52 -25.35 9.01
CA THR A 165 12.36 -26.49 9.43
C THR A 165 11.47 -27.60 9.98
N ALA A 166 12.02 -28.80 10.19
CA ALA A 166 11.24 -29.98 10.58
C ALA A 166 10.43 -29.81 11.87
N ASP A 167 10.87 -28.96 12.81
CA ASP A 167 10.30 -28.92 14.16
C ASP A 167 9.71 -27.55 14.54
N LYS A 168 10.42 -26.45 14.28
CA LYS A 168 10.02 -25.11 14.75
C LYS A 168 10.62 -24.00 13.91
N GLY A 169 9.75 -23.15 13.37
CA GLY A 169 10.08 -22.13 12.39
C GLY A 169 9.89 -20.72 12.89
N LEU A 170 10.84 -19.82 12.62
CA LEU A 170 10.65 -18.38 12.86
C LEU A 170 9.66 -17.81 11.82
N TYR A 171 8.66 -17.08 12.30
CA TYR A 171 7.71 -16.34 11.48
C TYR A 171 7.87 -14.84 11.74
N LYS A 172 7.87 -14.06 10.66
CA LYS A 172 7.85 -12.60 10.67
C LYS A 172 6.80 -12.12 9.69
N GLU A 173 6.02 -11.12 10.07
CA GLU A 173 5.15 -10.37 9.15
C GLU A 173 5.44 -8.88 9.32
N PHE A 174 5.28 -8.15 8.22
CA PHE A 174 5.65 -6.76 8.08
C PHE A 174 4.43 -5.95 7.64
N TYR A 175 4.40 -4.68 8.01
CA TYR A 175 3.48 -3.70 7.44
C TYR A 175 3.84 -3.40 5.97
N PRO A 176 2.93 -2.82 5.17
CA PRO A 176 3.23 -2.40 3.80
C PRO A 176 4.42 -1.44 3.68
N ASN A 177 4.73 -0.69 4.75
CA ASN A 177 5.90 0.20 4.84
C ASN A 177 7.23 -0.52 5.13
N GLY A 178 7.21 -1.86 5.26
CA GLY A 178 8.38 -2.70 5.52
C GLY A 178 8.78 -2.86 6.99
N LYS A 179 8.13 -2.16 7.92
CA LYS A 179 8.39 -2.32 9.36
C LYS A 179 7.82 -3.64 9.87
N LEU A 180 8.50 -4.23 10.84
CA LEU A 180 8.05 -5.46 11.50
C LEU A 180 6.71 -5.20 12.19
N LYS A 181 5.77 -6.12 12.00
CA LYS A 181 4.41 -6.08 12.55
C LYS A 181 4.23 -7.15 13.62
N ILE A 182 4.79 -8.32 13.40
CA ILE A 182 4.68 -9.46 14.31
C ILE A 182 5.82 -10.43 14.05
N GLU A 183 6.37 -10.98 15.12
CA GLU A 183 7.31 -12.10 15.05
C GLU A 183 7.07 -13.12 16.16
N GLY A 184 7.43 -14.37 15.89
CA GLY A 184 7.33 -15.47 16.83
C GLY A 184 7.65 -16.80 16.18
N PHE A 185 7.35 -17.90 16.87
CA PHE A 185 7.64 -19.25 16.37
C PHE A 185 6.38 -20.02 16.01
N ILE A 186 6.46 -20.80 14.93
CA ILE A 186 5.41 -21.70 14.46
C ILE A 186 5.96 -23.13 14.49
N GLN A 187 5.19 -24.04 15.10
CA GLN A 187 5.46 -25.48 15.12
C GLN A 187 4.18 -26.20 14.68
N GLU A 188 4.30 -27.11 13.71
CA GLU A 188 3.17 -27.87 13.13
C GLU A 188 1.98 -26.97 12.66
N GLY A 189 2.29 -25.76 12.19
CA GLY A 189 1.28 -24.80 11.73
C GLY A 189 0.59 -24.01 12.85
N LYS A 190 1.00 -24.17 14.10
CA LYS A 190 0.47 -23.44 15.27
C LYS A 190 1.52 -22.49 15.87
N SER A 191 1.07 -21.36 16.39
CA SER A 191 1.91 -20.43 17.14
C SER A 191 2.37 -21.05 18.46
N VAL A 192 3.66 -20.96 18.75
CA VAL A 192 4.31 -21.43 19.98
C VAL A 192 5.30 -20.42 20.52
N ASP A 193 5.59 -20.51 21.82
CA ASP A 193 6.58 -19.71 22.55
C ASP A 193 6.29 -18.20 22.52
N GLN A 194 7.32 -17.37 22.66
CA GLN A 194 7.21 -15.92 22.70
C GLN A 194 6.78 -15.36 21.34
N TRP A 195 5.80 -14.47 21.37
CA TRP A 195 5.39 -13.64 20.25
C TRP A 195 5.43 -12.18 20.64
N THR A 196 5.83 -11.36 19.68
CA THR A 196 5.89 -9.90 19.81
C THR A 196 5.14 -9.27 18.64
N TYR A 197 4.30 -8.31 18.97
CA TYR A 197 3.50 -7.50 18.06
C TYR A 197 4.02 -6.08 18.14
N TYR A 198 4.04 -5.40 17.00
CA TYR A 198 4.58 -4.06 16.87
C TYR A 198 3.53 -3.15 16.24
N HIS A 199 3.43 -1.92 16.73
CA HIS A 199 2.70 -0.85 16.10
C HIS A 199 3.35 -0.44 14.77
N GLU A 200 2.63 0.30 13.93
CA GLU A 200 3.17 0.79 12.65
C GLU A 200 4.33 1.79 12.82
N SER A 201 4.46 2.42 13.99
CA SER A 201 5.68 3.19 14.35
C SER A 201 6.92 2.31 14.50
N GLY A 202 6.76 1.04 14.85
CA GLY A 202 7.81 0.12 15.28
C GLY A 202 7.92 -0.04 16.80
N ALA A 203 7.11 0.69 17.59
CA ALA A 203 6.99 0.44 19.03
C ALA A 203 6.34 -0.93 19.28
N ILE A 204 6.70 -1.60 20.37
CA ILE A 204 6.03 -2.86 20.76
C ILE A 204 4.57 -2.52 21.08
N GLU A 205 3.65 -3.30 20.52
CA GLU A 205 2.21 -3.23 20.77
C GLU A 205 1.80 -4.24 21.84
N ALA A 206 2.31 -5.47 21.72
CA ALA A 206 2.00 -6.52 22.67
C ALA A 206 3.07 -7.61 22.65
N GLU A 207 3.19 -8.33 23.75
CA GLU A 207 4.05 -9.50 23.83
C GLU A 207 3.49 -10.52 24.81
N GLY A 208 3.78 -11.80 24.55
CA GLY A 208 3.37 -12.89 25.43
C GLY A 208 3.65 -14.24 24.80
N VAL A 209 3.23 -15.30 25.49
CA VAL A 209 3.47 -16.67 25.05
C VAL A 209 2.23 -17.25 24.38
N TYR A 210 2.46 -18.03 23.33
CA TYR A 210 1.49 -18.93 22.73
C TYR A 210 1.82 -20.39 23.07
N ARG A 211 0.79 -21.19 23.30
CA ARG A 211 0.86 -22.66 23.34
C ARG A 211 -0.24 -23.22 22.45
N ASP A 212 0.12 -24.10 21.51
CA ASP A 212 -0.82 -24.72 20.58
C ASP A 212 -1.72 -23.74 19.81
N GLY A 213 -1.19 -22.55 19.48
CA GLY A 213 -1.94 -21.51 18.77
C GLY A 213 -2.83 -20.64 19.66
N LEU A 214 -2.84 -20.85 20.98
CA LEU A 214 -3.63 -20.08 21.94
C LEU A 214 -2.72 -19.25 22.86
N LYS A 215 -3.18 -18.05 23.24
CA LYS A 215 -2.47 -17.22 24.22
C LYS A 215 -2.41 -17.94 25.56
N ASP A 216 -1.23 -17.96 26.18
CA ASP A 216 -1.01 -18.63 27.46
C ASP A 216 -0.02 -17.87 28.34
N GLY A 217 -0.30 -17.84 29.64
CA GLY A 217 0.51 -17.13 30.62
C GLY A 217 0.42 -15.62 30.53
N LYS A 218 1.48 -14.93 30.97
CA LYS A 218 1.50 -13.48 31.05
C LYS A 218 1.53 -12.84 29.66
N TRP A 219 0.66 -11.85 29.48
CA TRP A 219 0.64 -10.97 28.31
C TRP A 219 0.72 -9.51 28.72
N THR A 220 1.48 -8.75 27.96
CA THR A 220 1.68 -7.32 28.15
C THR A 220 1.29 -6.58 26.87
N TYR A 221 0.61 -5.45 27.01
CA TYR A 221 0.14 -4.59 25.93
C TYR A 221 0.64 -3.18 26.20
N TYR A 222 0.95 -2.45 25.14
CA TYR A 222 1.58 -1.14 25.20
C TYR A 222 0.86 -0.15 24.28
N HIS A 223 0.81 1.10 24.73
CA HIS A 223 0.39 2.24 23.92
C HIS A 223 1.47 2.60 22.89
N GLU A 224 1.13 3.41 21.90
CA GLU A 224 2.06 3.88 20.85
C GLU A 224 3.30 4.59 21.43
N ASN A 225 3.17 5.21 22.62
CA ASN A 225 4.25 5.89 23.32
C ASN A 225 5.17 4.95 24.12
N GLY A 226 4.93 3.63 24.07
CA GLY A 226 5.70 2.60 24.76
C GLY A 226 5.33 2.39 26.24
N GLN A 227 4.35 3.13 26.77
CA GLN A 227 3.83 2.89 28.12
C GLN A 227 2.88 1.69 28.12
N LEU A 228 2.71 1.07 29.28
CA LEU A 228 1.75 -0.04 29.42
C LEU A 228 0.34 0.44 29.07
N ALA A 229 -0.36 -0.35 28.26
CA ALA A 229 -1.80 -0.22 28.02
C ALA A 229 -2.59 -1.24 28.82
N GLY A 230 -2.01 -2.44 29.02
CA GLY A 230 -2.59 -3.46 29.87
C GLY A 230 -1.67 -4.65 30.10
N GLN A 231 -1.94 -5.41 31.14
CA GLN A 231 -1.25 -6.67 31.42
C GLN A 231 -2.15 -7.61 32.21
N GLY A 232 -1.96 -8.91 32.01
CA GLY A 232 -2.67 -9.95 32.75
C GLY A 232 -2.26 -11.33 32.26
N GLU A 233 -3.02 -12.34 32.65
CA GLU A 233 -2.76 -13.72 32.27
C GLU A 233 -3.83 -14.23 31.30
N TYR A 234 -3.40 -15.11 30.40
CA TYR A 234 -4.26 -15.95 29.59
C TYR A 234 -4.11 -17.41 30.02
N SER A 235 -5.19 -18.16 29.95
CA SER A 235 -5.19 -19.61 30.08
C SER A 235 -5.98 -20.17 28.91
N HIS A 236 -5.32 -20.94 28.04
CA HIS A 236 -5.96 -21.57 26.87
C HIS A 236 -6.72 -20.60 25.96
N GLY A 237 -6.18 -19.39 25.78
CA GLY A 237 -6.76 -18.36 24.91
C GLY A 237 -7.67 -17.35 25.62
N ASP A 238 -8.16 -17.66 26.82
CA ASP A 238 -9.09 -16.79 27.57
C ASP A 238 -8.36 -16.01 28.66
N LYS A 239 -8.80 -14.77 28.91
CA LYS A 239 -8.28 -13.95 30.01
C LYS A 239 -8.59 -14.59 31.36
N SER A 240 -7.56 -14.70 32.18
CA SER A 240 -7.63 -15.21 33.55
C SER A 240 -6.80 -14.36 34.51
N GLY A 241 -6.97 -14.60 35.81
CA GLY A 241 -6.19 -13.92 36.86
C GLY A 241 -6.49 -12.42 36.94
N VAL A 242 -5.58 -11.67 37.56
CA VAL A 242 -5.74 -10.22 37.74
C VAL A 242 -5.26 -9.48 36.49
N TRP A 243 -6.16 -8.71 35.90
CA TRP A 243 -5.86 -7.81 34.79
C TRP A 243 -5.70 -6.38 35.28
N LYS A 244 -4.75 -5.66 34.69
CA LYS A 244 -4.52 -4.22 34.88
C LYS A 244 -4.56 -3.53 33.53
N TYR A 245 -5.17 -2.36 33.48
CA TYR A 245 -5.24 -1.49 32.31
C TYR A 245 -4.80 -0.10 32.69
N TYR A 246 -4.24 0.63 31.75
CA TYR A 246 -3.57 1.91 31.98
C TYR A 246 -4.00 2.94 30.93
N TYR A 247 -4.02 4.21 31.32
CA TYR A 247 -4.22 5.33 30.40
C TYR A 247 -2.93 5.60 29.60
N ASP A 248 -3.04 6.42 28.55
CA ASP A 248 -1.93 6.80 27.67
C ASP A 248 -0.82 7.59 28.39
N ASP A 249 -1.04 8.07 29.62
CA ASP A 249 -0.02 8.71 30.46
C ASP A 249 0.68 7.72 31.42
N GLY A 250 0.27 6.44 31.39
CA GLY A 250 0.80 5.35 32.19
C GLY A 250 0.12 5.21 33.56
N SER A 251 -0.82 6.08 33.90
CA SER A 251 -1.60 5.96 35.13
C SER A 251 -2.56 4.76 35.07
N LEU A 252 -2.77 4.09 36.21
CA LEU A 252 -3.63 2.91 36.28
C LEU A 252 -5.08 3.33 35.99
N SER A 253 -5.72 2.72 34.99
CA SER A 253 -7.10 3.00 34.60
C SER A 253 -8.09 2.06 35.28
N SER A 254 -7.78 0.77 35.31
CA SER A 254 -8.61 -0.21 36.02
C SER A 254 -7.85 -1.49 36.33
N GLN A 255 -8.33 -2.23 37.32
CA GLN A 255 -7.84 -3.57 37.62
C GLN A 255 -8.91 -4.46 38.24
N GLY A 256 -8.77 -5.76 38.04
CA GLY A 256 -9.61 -6.76 38.69
C GLY A 256 -9.45 -8.16 38.08
N PRO A 257 -10.07 -9.19 38.69
CA PRO A 257 -10.00 -10.55 38.19
C PRO A 257 -10.77 -10.74 36.87
N MET A 258 -10.23 -11.52 35.96
CA MET A 258 -10.92 -12.09 34.79
C MET A 258 -11.06 -13.60 34.96
N LEU A 259 -12.17 -14.14 34.45
CA LEU A 259 -12.42 -15.57 34.34
C LEU A 259 -13.19 -15.79 33.02
N GLU A 260 -12.67 -16.64 32.13
CA GLU A 260 -13.29 -16.97 30.84
C GLU A 260 -13.68 -15.71 30.04
N ASP A 261 -12.73 -14.77 29.88
CA ASP A 261 -12.94 -13.48 29.21
C ASP A 261 -13.98 -12.54 29.85
N HIS A 262 -14.46 -12.88 31.05
CA HIS A 262 -15.44 -12.08 31.77
C HIS A 262 -14.85 -11.46 33.04
N LYS A 263 -15.24 -10.21 33.31
CA LYS A 263 -14.89 -9.55 34.57
C LYS A 263 -15.53 -10.32 35.74
N ASN A 264 -14.70 -10.80 36.65
CA ASN A 264 -15.12 -11.60 37.80
C ASN A 264 -14.55 -11.02 39.10
N GLY A 265 -15.27 -11.15 40.20
CA GLY A 265 -14.92 -10.56 41.49
C GLY A 265 -14.89 -9.03 41.51
N PHE A 266 -14.00 -8.49 42.33
CA PHE A 266 -13.95 -7.06 42.64
C PHE A 266 -13.06 -6.28 41.66
N TRP A 267 -13.64 -5.30 40.99
CA TRP A 267 -12.97 -4.42 40.03
C TRP A 267 -12.88 -3.00 40.57
N LYS A 268 -11.72 -2.36 40.39
CA LYS A 268 -11.50 -0.94 40.66
C LYS A 268 -11.21 -0.19 39.35
N LEU A 269 -11.78 0.99 39.21
CA LEU A 269 -11.54 1.94 38.12
C LEU A 269 -11.05 3.24 38.73
N TYR A 270 -10.16 3.93 38.04
CA TYR A 270 -9.49 5.13 38.52
C TYR A 270 -9.61 6.27 37.51
N TYR A 271 -9.54 7.51 38.00
CA TYR A 271 -9.28 8.68 37.16
C TYR A 271 -7.78 8.73 36.80
N PRO A 272 -7.37 9.45 35.73
CA PRO A 272 -5.95 9.64 35.42
C PRO A 272 -5.15 10.25 36.58
N THR A 273 -5.81 11.05 37.41
CA THR A 273 -5.28 11.64 38.64
C THR A 273 -5.07 10.63 39.78
N GLY A 274 -5.61 9.42 39.67
CA GLY A 274 -5.40 8.30 40.58
C GLY A 274 -6.52 8.04 41.60
N GLU A 275 -7.50 8.93 41.75
CA GLU A 275 -8.65 8.72 42.62
C GLU A 275 -9.58 7.64 42.05
N VAL A 276 -10.35 6.98 42.93
CA VAL A 276 -11.30 5.93 42.52
C VAL A 276 -12.43 6.56 41.71
N LYS A 277 -12.55 6.14 40.45
CA LYS A 277 -13.62 6.52 39.53
C LYS A 277 -14.83 5.60 39.65
N GLY A 278 -14.61 4.35 40.03
CA GLY A 278 -15.68 3.39 40.21
C GLY A 278 -15.19 2.06 40.75
N GLU A 279 -16.13 1.27 41.23
CA GLU A 279 -15.90 -0.10 41.68
C GLU A 279 -17.04 -1.01 41.23
N ALA A 280 -16.76 -2.29 41.06
CA ALA A 280 -17.79 -3.29 40.79
C ALA A 280 -17.49 -4.60 41.48
N ASN A 281 -18.54 -5.28 41.94
CA ASN A 281 -18.47 -6.67 42.36
C ASN A 281 -19.27 -7.51 41.35
N LEU A 282 -18.57 -8.30 40.56
CA LEU A 282 -19.11 -8.97 39.37
C LEU A 282 -18.95 -10.49 39.49
N ASN A 283 -19.93 -11.22 39.01
CA ASN A 283 -19.86 -12.66 38.75
C ASN A 283 -20.11 -12.83 37.24
N LEU A 284 -19.05 -13.21 36.51
CA LEU A 284 -19.05 -13.36 35.05
C LEU A 284 -19.72 -12.16 34.33
N GLY A 285 -19.30 -10.95 34.67
CA GLY A 285 -19.78 -9.70 34.07
C GLY A 285 -21.15 -9.21 34.55
N THR A 286 -21.78 -9.90 35.51
CA THR A 286 -23.06 -9.50 36.12
C THR A 286 -22.86 -9.15 37.59
N GLY A 287 -23.40 -8.04 38.06
CA GLY A 287 -23.27 -7.67 39.48
C GLY A 287 -23.60 -6.22 39.74
N THR A 288 -23.00 -5.61 40.77
CA THR A 288 -23.26 -4.22 41.14
C THR A 288 -22.07 -3.34 40.79
N HIS A 289 -22.34 -2.16 40.25
CA HIS A 289 -21.35 -1.12 39.97
C HIS A 289 -21.69 0.17 40.68
N THR A 290 -20.66 0.87 41.15
CA THR A 290 -20.75 2.19 41.74
C THR A 290 -19.72 3.10 41.07
N GLU A 291 -20.14 4.27 40.63
CA GLU A 291 -19.30 5.33 40.07
C GLU A 291 -19.14 6.45 41.11
N TYR A 292 -17.99 7.12 41.11
CA TYR A 292 -17.67 8.23 42.01
C TYR A 292 -17.24 9.46 41.22
N TYR A 293 -17.48 10.64 41.79
CA TYR A 293 -16.84 11.89 41.38
C TYR A 293 -15.36 11.87 41.76
N ALA A 294 -14.54 12.75 41.15
CA ALA A 294 -13.14 12.91 41.54
C ALA A 294 -12.98 13.32 43.02
N SER A 295 -14.00 13.96 43.61
CA SER A 295 -14.09 14.26 45.05
C SER A 295 -14.28 13.02 45.94
N GLY A 296 -14.50 11.84 45.36
CA GLY A 296 -14.77 10.59 46.08
C GLY A 296 -16.24 10.39 46.48
N LYS A 297 -17.12 11.37 46.23
CA LYS A 297 -18.55 11.24 46.48
C LYS A 297 -19.20 10.32 45.45
N LYS A 298 -20.20 9.55 45.88
CA LYS A 298 -20.94 8.64 44.99
C LYS A 298 -21.64 9.45 43.90
N LYS A 299 -21.50 9.01 42.65
CA LYS A 299 -22.09 9.64 41.46
C LYS A 299 -23.24 8.82 40.90
N ALA A 300 -23.07 7.51 40.83
CA ALA A 300 -24.12 6.61 40.36
C ALA A 300 -23.93 5.20 40.91
N THR A 301 -25.00 4.43 40.99
CA THR A 301 -24.91 3.00 41.35
C THR A 301 -26.04 2.20 40.75
N GLY A 302 -25.77 0.95 40.38
CA GLY A 302 -26.81 0.04 39.91
C GLY A 302 -26.28 -1.32 39.42
N PRO A 303 -27.18 -2.21 38.97
CA PRO A 303 -26.81 -3.50 38.42
C PRO A 303 -26.16 -3.39 37.04
N MET A 304 -25.23 -4.30 36.77
CA MET A 304 -24.66 -4.55 35.46
C MET A 304 -24.94 -5.97 35.02
N LYS A 305 -25.10 -6.17 33.72
CA LYS A 305 -25.22 -7.48 33.08
C LYS A 305 -24.47 -7.46 31.75
N ALA A 306 -23.59 -8.43 31.52
CA ALA A 306 -22.76 -8.53 30.32
C ALA A 306 -22.02 -7.22 29.96
N GLY A 307 -21.47 -6.54 30.97
CA GLY A 307 -20.73 -5.28 30.77
C GLY A 307 -21.60 -4.04 30.51
N LYS A 308 -22.92 -4.16 30.47
CA LYS A 308 -23.86 -3.05 30.25
C LYS A 308 -24.69 -2.74 31.50
N LYS A 309 -25.16 -1.49 31.63
CA LYS A 309 -26.10 -1.09 32.68
C LYS A 309 -27.40 -1.89 32.55
N HIS A 310 -27.91 -2.41 33.66
CA HIS A 310 -29.15 -3.19 33.72
C HIS A 310 -29.94 -2.86 35.00
N GLY A 311 -31.27 -2.98 34.94
CA GLY A 311 -32.13 -2.71 36.09
C GLY A 311 -32.10 -1.24 36.52
N ARG A 312 -32.49 -0.98 37.78
CA ARG A 312 -32.57 0.40 38.31
C ARG A 312 -31.19 0.93 38.69
N TRP A 313 -30.84 2.07 38.10
CA TRP A 313 -29.69 2.89 38.45
C TRP A 313 -30.14 4.15 39.15
N THR A 314 -29.40 4.54 40.18
CA THR A 314 -29.60 5.78 40.94
C THR A 314 -28.39 6.68 40.73
N TYR A 315 -28.64 7.98 40.58
CA TYR A 315 -27.67 9.04 40.35
C TYR A 315 -27.71 10.05 41.51
N PHE A 316 -26.55 10.59 41.84
CA PHE A 316 -26.37 11.51 42.95
C PHE A 316 -25.59 12.74 42.46
N ASN A 317 -25.89 13.91 43.02
CA ASN A 317 -25.11 15.12 42.82
C ASN A 317 -23.83 15.15 43.68
N GLU A 318 -23.01 16.19 43.54
CA GLU A 318 -21.78 16.37 44.34
C GLU A 318 -22.05 16.71 45.81
N GLU A 319 -23.28 16.94 46.23
CA GLU A 319 -23.67 17.02 47.63
C GLU A 319 -23.99 15.63 48.22
N GLY A 320 -24.14 14.61 47.37
CA GLY A 320 -24.52 13.24 47.76
C GLY A 320 -26.04 13.01 47.81
N VAL A 321 -26.83 13.96 47.32
CA VAL A 321 -28.29 13.88 47.23
C VAL A 321 -28.68 13.19 45.93
N GLU A 322 -29.65 12.28 45.98
CA GLU A 322 -30.21 11.63 44.79
C GLU A 322 -30.83 12.69 43.86
N ASP A 323 -30.32 12.79 42.63
CA ASP A 323 -30.76 13.77 41.64
C ASP A 323 -31.25 13.11 40.34
N GLY A 324 -31.31 11.77 40.30
CA GLY A 324 -31.90 11.06 39.18
C GLY A 324 -31.94 9.54 39.31
N THR A 325 -32.76 8.93 38.44
CA THR A 325 -32.85 7.47 38.29
C THR A 325 -33.00 7.09 36.83
N ALA A 326 -32.63 5.86 36.48
CA ALA A 326 -32.93 5.27 35.19
C ALA A 326 -33.12 3.76 35.30
N LYS A 327 -34.06 3.18 34.56
CA LYS A 327 -34.21 1.74 34.43
C LYS A 327 -33.62 1.29 33.09
N PHE A 328 -32.53 0.52 33.15
CA PHE A 328 -31.80 0.06 31.97
C PHE A 328 -32.14 -1.37 31.56
N GLU A 329 -32.21 -1.58 30.26
CA GLU A 329 -32.25 -2.88 29.61
C GLU A 329 -31.19 -2.91 28.51
N ASN A 330 -30.20 -3.80 28.67
CA ASN A 330 -29.09 -3.98 27.73
C ASN A 330 -28.34 -2.68 27.34
N GLY A 331 -28.12 -1.79 28.32
CA GLY A 331 -27.40 -0.52 28.11
C GLY A 331 -28.27 0.67 27.71
N THR A 332 -29.56 0.45 27.41
CA THR A 332 -30.52 1.51 27.06
C THR A 332 -31.50 1.72 28.21
N GLY A 333 -31.70 2.95 28.66
CA GLY A 333 -32.61 3.26 29.75
C GLY A 333 -33.21 4.66 29.63
N HIS A 334 -34.44 4.80 30.12
CA HIS A 334 -35.07 6.11 30.26
C HIS A 334 -34.66 6.73 31.60
N TYR A 335 -34.07 7.92 31.52
CA TYR A 335 -33.56 8.69 32.65
C TYR A 335 -34.60 9.72 33.09
N SER A 336 -34.69 9.91 34.40
CA SER A 336 -35.45 10.98 35.04
C SER A 336 -34.57 11.63 36.11
N GLY A 337 -34.33 12.94 35.98
CA GLY A 337 -33.57 13.74 36.93
C GLY A 337 -34.48 14.69 37.70
N PHE A 338 -34.12 15.03 38.93
CA PHE A 338 -34.94 15.78 39.88
C PHE A 338 -34.21 17.03 40.39
N TYR A 339 -34.97 18.05 40.78
CA TYR A 339 -34.49 19.17 41.58
C TYR A 339 -34.31 18.76 43.05
N PRO A 340 -33.61 19.57 43.88
CA PRO A 340 -33.45 19.28 45.30
C PRO A 340 -34.77 19.14 46.09
N ASP A 341 -35.85 19.75 45.62
CA ASP A 341 -37.20 19.64 46.19
C ASP A 341 -37.96 18.37 45.71
N GLY A 342 -37.35 17.56 44.85
CA GLY A 342 -37.92 16.34 44.28
C GLY A 342 -38.76 16.55 43.02
N SER A 343 -38.99 17.80 42.57
CA SER A 343 -39.69 18.08 41.33
C SER A 343 -38.89 17.59 40.11
N LEU A 344 -39.59 17.18 39.05
CA LEU A 344 -38.94 16.66 37.84
C LEU A 344 -38.15 17.78 37.16
N LYS A 345 -36.87 17.54 36.86
CA LYS A 345 -35.97 18.50 36.22
C LYS A 345 -35.73 18.19 34.76
N MET A 346 -35.52 16.90 34.43
CA MET A 346 -35.30 16.49 33.05
C MET A 346 -35.58 15.02 32.82
N THR A 347 -35.93 14.66 31.59
CA THR A 347 -36.05 13.27 31.15
C THR A 347 -35.45 13.05 29.78
N GLY A 348 -35.07 11.82 29.49
CA GLY A 348 -34.55 11.45 28.18
C GLY A 348 -33.98 10.04 28.15
N THR A 349 -33.47 9.64 26.99
CA THR A 349 -32.94 8.28 26.80
C THR A 349 -31.42 8.28 26.89
N ILE A 350 -30.88 7.32 27.62
CA ILE A 350 -29.45 7.02 27.67
C ILE A 350 -29.23 5.68 26.99
N GLU A 351 -28.32 5.63 26.02
CA GLU A 351 -27.91 4.41 25.32
C GLU A 351 -26.38 4.32 25.36
N ASP A 352 -25.86 3.21 25.88
CA ASP A 352 -24.42 2.94 26.03
C ASP A 352 -23.66 4.13 26.68
N ASN A 353 -24.23 4.66 27.77
CA ASN A 353 -23.76 5.81 28.54
C ASN A 353 -23.81 7.18 27.82
N LYS A 354 -24.38 7.27 26.62
CA LYS A 354 -24.59 8.53 25.89
C LYS A 354 -26.05 8.94 25.96
N ARG A 355 -26.31 10.23 26.18
CA ARG A 355 -27.65 10.81 26.03
C ARG A 355 -28.01 10.77 24.54
N VAL A 356 -29.14 10.18 24.20
CA VAL A 356 -29.65 10.06 22.83
C VAL A 356 -31.10 10.53 22.76
N GLY A 357 -31.57 10.80 21.55
CA GLY A 357 -32.94 11.25 21.32
C GLY A 357 -33.20 12.68 21.81
N GLU A 358 -34.47 13.05 21.90
CA GLU A 358 -34.89 14.34 22.44
C GLU A 358 -34.97 14.27 23.96
N TRP A 359 -34.43 15.30 24.62
CA TRP A 359 -34.43 15.46 26.07
C TRP A 359 -35.35 16.61 26.45
N THR A 360 -36.20 16.40 27.45
CA THR A 360 -37.14 17.41 27.94
C THR A 360 -36.63 17.98 29.25
N LEU A 361 -36.67 19.30 29.37
CA LEU A 361 -36.35 20.07 30.56
C LEU A 361 -37.63 20.62 31.17
N TYR A 362 -37.69 20.66 32.50
CA TYR A 362 -38.86 21.12 33.25
C TYR A 362 -38.44 22.22 34.22
N GLU A 363 -39.30 23.21 34.40
CA GLU A 363 -39.21 24.18 35.50
C GLU A 363 -39.66 23.52 36.83
N PRO A 364 -39.30 24.09 38.00
CA PRO A 364 -39.73 23.53 39.29
C PRO A 364 -41.25 23.43 39.47
N ASP A 365 -42.03 24.24 38.75
CA ASP A 365 -43.50 24.19 38.74
C ASP A 365 -44.08 23.05 37.88
N GLY A 366 -43.21 22.27 37.20
CA GLY A 366 -43.57 21.15 36.33
C GLY A 366 -43.87 21.55 34.89
N SER A 367 -43.83 22.84 34.54
CA SER A 367 -43.98 23.28 33.15
C SER A 367 -42.73 22.93 32.31
N VAL A 368 -42.92 22.72 31.01
CA VAL A 368 -41.81 22.37 30.11
C VAL A 368 -40.97 23.61 29.80
N ALA A 369 -39.74 23.65 30.28
CA ALA A 369 -38.77 24.72 30.03
C ALA A 369 -38.24 24.69 28.59
N GLY A 370 -38.17 23.49 27.99
CA GLY A 370 -37.76 23.30 26.61
C GLY A 370 -37.30 21.88 26.30
N THR A 371 -36.88 21.65 25.06
CA THR A 371 -36.26 20.38 24.65
C THR A 371 -34.92 20.62 23.97
N TYR A 372 -34.03 19.65 24.07
CA TYR A 372 -32.78 19.65 23.33
C TYR A 372 -32.43 18.26 22.81
N LYS A 373 -31.63 18.20 21.75
CA LYS A 373 -31.11 16.95 21.19
C LYS A 373 -29.58 16.96 21.26
N PRO A 374 -28.95 16.04 22.02
CA PRO A 374 -27.50 15.96 22.08
C PRO A 374 -26.93 15.52 20.73
N VAL A 375 -25.85 16.18 20.32
CA VAL A 375 -25.05 15.85 19.14
C VAL A 375 -23.62 15.67 19.63
N TYR A 376 -22.91 14.65 19.18
CA TYR A 376 -21.53 14.39 19.59
C TYR A 376 -20.57 14.48 18.40
N GLU A 377 -19.40 15.06 18.62
CA GLU A 377 -18.24 15.01 17.72
C GLU A 377 -17.05 14.54 18.56
N GLU A 378 -16.35 13.51 18.10
CA GLU A 378 -15.27 12.86 18.86
C GLU A 378 -15.66 12.50 20.32
N ASP A 379 -16.87 11.97 20.50
CA ASP A 379 -17.46 11.61 21.80
C ASP A 379 -17.67 12.76 22.80
N LYS A 380 -17.55 14.02 22.35
CA LYS A 380 -17.84 15.21 23.14
C LYS A 380 -19.18 15.82 22.72
N PRO A 381 -20.08 16.16 23.65
CA PRO A 381 -21.36 16.78 23.31
C PRO A 381 -21.14 18.20 22.76
N ILE A 382 -21.77 18.51 21.63
CA ILE A 382 -21.82 19.84 21.02
C ILE A 382 -23.20 20.43 21.26
N PHE A 383 -23.21 21.66 21.79
CA PHE A 383 -24.41 22.46 21.91
C PHE A 383 -24.58 23.31 20.65
N ARG A 384 -25.63 23.05 19.87
CA ARG A 384 -26.03 23.92 18.74
C ARG A 384 -27.32 24.64 19.11
N THR A 385 -27.25 25.95 19.32
CA THR A 385 -28.44 26.78 19.53
C THR A 385 -29.24 26.81 18.23
N SER A 386 -30.50 26.38 18.26
CA SER A 386 -31.35 26.37 17.07
C SER A 386 -31.77 27.80 16.71
N GLN A 387 -31.00 28.48 15.85
CA GLN A 387 -31.58 29.54 15.03
C GLN A 387 -32.45 28.87 13.96
N SER A 388 -33.71 29.31 13.91
CA SER A 388 -34.77 28.93 12.98
C SER A 388 -34.28 28.41 11.63
N LEU A 389 -34.19 27.08 11.51
CA LEU A 389 -33.91 26.40 10.26
C LEU A 389 -35.22 26.33 9.46
N LYS A 390 -35.33 27.15 8.42
CA LYS A 390 -36.25 26.87 7.31
C LYS A 390 -35.85 25.54 6.69
N LEU A 391 -36.58 24.48 7.05
CA LEU A 391 -36.47 23.16 6.45
C LEU A 391 -36.89 23.23 4.98
N LYS A 392 -35.91 23.16 4.07
CA LYS A 392 -36.14 22.52 2.76
C LYS A 392 -36.02 21.02 2.99
N SER A 393 -37.15 20.33 2.90
CA SER A 393 -37.22 18.89 2.91
C SER A 393 -36.66 18.33 1.61
N GLU A 394 -35.53 17.63 1.67
CA GLU A 394 -35.24 16.56 0.72
C GLU A 394 -34.90 15.30 1.51
N LYS A 395 -35.79 14.32 1.40
CA LYS A 395 -35.55 12.94 1.84
C LYS A 395 -34.32 12.41 1.11
N ARG A 396 -33.25 12.10 1.84
CA ARG A 396 -32.25 11.13 1.39
C ARG A 396 -32.45 9.83 2.15
N ASN A 397 -32.83 8.80 1.41
CA ASN A 397 -32.68 7.42 1.83
C ASN A 397 -31.20 7.18 2.13
N ASN A 398 -30.86 6.91 3.39
CA ASN A 398 -29.54 6.40 3.76
C ASN A 398 -29.55 4.89 3.53
N GLU A 399 -29.29 4.47 2.31
CA GLU A 399 -28.62 3.20 2.09
C GLU A 399 -27.14 3.39 2.41
N LYS A 400 -26.59 2.49 3.23
CA LYS A 400 -25.15 2.43 3.51
C LYS A 400 -24.39 2.45 2.17
N PRO A 401 -23.37 3.30 1.97
CA PRO A 401 -22.58 3.20 0.77
C PRO A 401 -21.84 1.85 0.78
N GLU A 402 -22.10 1.04 -0.25
CA GLU A 402 -21.18 -0.01 -0.65
C GLU A 402 -19.78 0.60 -0.78
N TYR A 403 -18.79 -0.06 -0.16
CA TYR A 403 -17.39 0.30 -0.30
C TYR A 403 -16.94 -0.01 -1.74
N ARG A 404 -17.24 0.89 -2.66
CA ARG A 404 -16.73 0.83 -4.03
C ARG A 404 -15.28 1.28 -4.00
N TYR A 405 -14.36 0.35 -4.26
CA TYR A 405 -12.99 0.68 -4.63
C TYR A 405 -13.02 1.73 -5.74
N ARG A 406 -12.69 2.98 -5.38
CA ARG A 406 -12.73 4.10 -6.31
C ARG A 406 -11.47 3.98 -7.17
N ASN A 407 -11.63 3.56 -8.43
CA ASN A 407 -10.56 3.62 -9.42
C ASN A 407 -9.83 4.96 -9.33
N LYS A 408 -8.52 4.90 -9.07
CA LYS A 408 -7.63 6.07 -8.96
C LYS A 408 -7.55 6.75 -10.33
N ARG A 409 -8.51 7.64 -10.63
CA ARG A 409 -8.38 8.56 -11.78
C ARG A 409 -7.18 9.47 -11.54
N LEU A 410 -6.43 9.77 -12.60
CA LEU A 410 -5.38 10.80 -12.59
C LEU A 410 -6.02 12.15 -12.20
N ARG A 411 -5.71 12.66 -11.01
CA ARG A 411 -6.32 13.90 -10.46
C ARG A 411 -5.39 15.10 -10.47
N TYR A 412 -4.29 15.05 -11.22
CA TYR A 412 -3.30 16.13 -11.27
C TYR A 412 -3.89 17.48 -11.69
N PHE A 413 -4.91 17.47 -12.55
CA PHE A 413 -5.53 18.70 -13.08
C PHE A 413 -6.75 19.17 -12.29
N ASN A 414 -7.18 18.42 -11.25
CA ASN A 414 -8.33 18.79 -10.44
C ASN A 414 -7.85 19.56 -9.19
N PRO A 415 -8.32 20.79 -8.95
CA PRO A 415 -8.05 21.51 -7.71
C PRO A 415 -8.54 20.73 -6.50
N ARG A 416 -7.79 20.77 -5.40
CA ARG A 416 -8.17 20.24 -4.09
C ARG A 416 -8.46 21.40 -3.12
N ILE A 417 -9.30 21.11 -2.12
CA ILE A 417 -9.55 22.03 -1.01
C ILE A 417 -8.29 22.01 -0.12
N ASN A 418 -7.81 23.17 0.30
CA ASN A 418 -6.59 23.36 1.11
C ASN A 418 -5.25 23.06 0.39
N GLU A 419 -5.13 23.37 -0.90
CA GLU A 419 -3.83 23.28 -1.60
C GLU A 419 -2.86 24.37 -1.16
N TYR A 420 -1.60 24.00 -0.95
CA TYR A 420 -0.50 24.91 -0.71
C TYR A 420 0.23 25.20 -2.02
N THR A 421 0.43 26.48 -2.30
CA THR A 421 1.20 26.95 -3.46
C THR A 421 2.42 27.73 -3.01
N GLY A 422 3.52 27.62 -3.75
CA GLY A 422 4.76 28.30 -3.43
C GLY A 422 5.69 28.47 -4.63
N PHE A 423 6.79 29.19 -4.38
CA PHE A 423 7.87 29.37 -5.35
C PHE A 423 9.16 28.77 -4.82
N ILE A 424 9.95 28.17 -5.70
CA ILE A 424 11.28 27.63 -5.39
C ILE A 424 12.27 28.25 -6.36
N ILE A 425 13.39 28.73 -5.81
CA ILE A 425 14.54 29.16 -6.60
C ILE A 425 15.67 28.18 -6.32
N GLY A 426 16.25 27.60 -7.35
CA GLY A 426 17.30 26.59 -7.25
C GLY A 426 18.50 26.88 -8.13
N THR A 427 19.67 26.41 -7.73
CA THR A 427 20.89 26.44 -8.54
C THR A 427 21.84 25.30 -8.14
N ASN A 428 22.86 25.06 -8.95
CA ASN A 428 23.97 24.21 -8.54
C ASN A 428 25.32 24.77 -9.02
N PRO A 429 26.04 25.50 -8.15
CA PRO A 429 27.32 26.10 -8.52
C PRO A 429 28.43 25.05 -8.72
N VAL A 430 28.29 23.80 -8.26
CA VAL A 430 29.29 22.73 -8.47
C VAL A 430 29.43 22.39 -9.96
N TRP A 431 28.37 22.60 -10.74
CA TRP A 431 28.40 22.37 -12.19
C TRP A 431 29.34 23.34 -12.93
N SER A 432 29.80 24.41 -12.27
CA SER A 432 30.80 25.33 -12.83
C SER A 432 32.11 24.62 -13.21
N VAL A 433 32.45 23.53 -12.51
CA VAL A 433 33.62 22.68 -12.80
C VAL A 433 33.54 22.06 -14.21
N ILE A 434 32.34 21.75 -14.68
CA ILE A 434 32.09 21.23 -16.04
C ILE A 434 31.58 22.29 -17.01
N GLY A 435 31.68 23.57 -16.62
CA GLY A 435 31.36 24.72 -17.46
C GLY A 435 29.87 25.04 -17.55
N GLN A 436 29.07 24.72 -16.53
CA GLN A 436 27.62 24.94 -16.52
C GLN A 436 27.13 25.58 -15.21
N ILE A 437 26.18 26.51 -15.28
CA ILE A 437 25.52 27.08 -14.09
C ILE A 437 24.01 27.07 -14.33
N PRO A 438 23.27 26.10 -13.76
CA PRO A 438 21.81 26.09 -13.82
C PRO A 438 21.20 27.03 -12.78
N ILE A 439 20.16 27.76 -13.19
CA ILE A 439 19.32 28.61 -12.34
C ILE A 439 17.87 28.25 -12.66
N ALA A 440 17.14 27.76 -11.67
CA ALA A 440 15.77 27.26 -11.81
C ALA A 440 14.79 28.11 -10.98
N PHE A 441 13.67 28.46 -11.60
CA PHE A 441 12.53 29.10 -10.96
C PHE A 441 11.31 28.19 -11.13
N GLU A 442 10.74 27.73 -10.01
CA GLU A 442 9.58 26.85 -10.03
C GLU A 442 8.40 27.45 -9.28
N TYR A 443 7.24 27.47 -9.91
CA TYR A 443 5.95 27.62 -9.25
C TYR A 443 5.36 26.22 -9.02
N TYR A 444 5.07 25.86 -7.77
CA TYR A 444 4.56 24.54 -7.45
C TYR A 444 3.29 24.58 -6.60
N ILE A 445 2.43 23.61 -6.87
CA ILE A 445 1.21 23.25 -6.17
C ILE A 445 1.50 21.92 -5.48
N GLN A 446 1.60 21.95 -4.16
CA GLN A 446 2.03 20.83 -3.33
C GLN A 446 1.22 19.55 -3.61
N GLU A 447 1.92 18.41 -3.72
CA GLU A 447 1.35 17.09 -4.02
C GLU A 447 0.51 17.00 -5.31
N ARG A 448 0.73 17.92 -6.26
CA ARG A 448 0.00 17.97 -7.51
C ARG A 448 0.87 18.32 -8.72
N GLN A 449 1.35 19.56 -8.82
CA GLN A 449 1.96 20.06 -10.06
C GLN A 449 3.11 21.03 -9.78
N GLY A 450 4.14 21.01 -10.62
CA GLY A 450 5.22 22.00 -10.64
C GLY A 450 5.47 22.51 -12.05
N TYR A 451 5.70 23.81 -12.18
CA TYR A 451 6.04 24.49 -13.43
C TYR A 451 7.37 25.19 -13.24
N GLU A 452 8.43 24.66 -13.86
CA GLU A 452 9.80 25.15 -13.69
C GLU A 452 10.33 25.72 -15.00
N ALA A 453 10.97 26.89 -14.90
CA ALA A 453 11.82 27.47 -15.93
C ALA A 453 13.27 27.42 -15.44
N GLN A 454 14.13 26.65 -16.13
CA GLN A 454 15.54 26.55 -15.82
C GLN A 454 16.38 27.17 -16.94
N ILE A 455 17.24 28.13 -16.59
CA ILE A 455 18.26 28.69 -17.46
C ILE A 455 19.59 28.05 -17.09
N THR A 456 20.31 27.46 -18.05
CA THR A 456 21.64 26.90 -17.83
C THR A 456 22.65 27.73 -18.61
N LEU A 457 23.53 28.44 -17.92
CA LEU A 457 24.61 29.20 -18.54
C LEU A 457 25.77 28.25 -18.85
N HIS A 458 26.33 28.36 -20.05
CA HIS A 458 27.45 27.55 -20.52
C HIS A 458 28.69 28.42 -20.72
N LYS A 459 29.82 28.00 -20.16
CA LYS A 459 31.14 28.55 -20.44
C LYS A 459 32.20 27.47 -20.28
N LYS A 460 32.85 27.07 -21.36
CA LYS A 460 33.93 26.07 -21.35
C LYS A 460 35.21 26.64 -21.98
N PRO A 461 36.36 26.60 -21.27
CA PRO A 461 36.49 26.38 -19.83
C PRO A 461 35.94 27.57 -19.01
N MET A 462 35.44 27.32 -17.79
CA MET A 462 34.84 28.40 -16.96
C MET A 462 35.88 29.27 -16.26
N PHE A 463 36.98 28.66 -15.81
CA PHE A 463 38.01 29.30 -14.95
C PHE A 463 39.42 29.33 -15.56
N ALA A 464 39.66 28.73 -16.73
CA ALA A 464 40.98 28.74 -17.37
C ALA A 464 41.13 29.91 -18.36
N SER A 465 42.33 30.46 -18.44
CA SER A 465 42.73 31.37 -19.54
C SER A 465 42.91 30.53 -20.81
N SER A 466 42.25 30.91 -21.91
CA SER A 466 42.38 30.22 -23.20
C SER A 466 43.85 30.12 -23.62
N SER A 467 44.35 28.91 -23.84
CA SER A 467 45.62 28.69 -24.54
C SER A 467 45.40 28.77 -26.05
N ASN A 468 46.47 28.96 -26.84
CA ASN A 468 46.41 29.17 -28.30
C ASN A 468 45.86 27.98 -29.13
N THR A 469 45.38 26.92 -28.50
CA THR A 469 44.94 25.67 -29.18
C THR A 469 43.56 25.16 -28.78
N ASP A 470 42.81 25.84 -27.90
CA ASP A 470 41.57 25.28 -27.33
C ASP A 470 40.30 25.95 -27.88
N VAL A 471 39.29 25.14 -28.24
CA VAL A 471 37.95 25.62 -28.60
C VAL A 471 37.24 26.11 -27.34
N THR A 472 36.88 27.40 -27.32
CA THR A 472 36.04 27.98 -26.26
C THR A 472 34.57 27.91 -26.65
N SER A 473 33.68 27.71 -25.67
CA SER A 473 32.23 27.65 -25.92
C SER A 473 31.47 28.47 -24.89
N VAL A 474 30.59 29.35 -25.34
CA VAL A 474 29.77 30.22 -24.48
C VAL A 474 28.32 30.20 -24.97
N GLY A 475 27.35 30.16 -24.05
CA GLY A 475 25.95 30.29 -24.42
C GLY A 475 25.00 29.95 -23.30
N ALA A 476 23.74 29.64 -23.63
CA ALA A 476 22.72 29.34 -22.65
C ALA A 476 21.64 28.38 -23.19
N ASP A 477 21.13 27.54 -22.30
CA ASP A 477 19.94 26.73 -22.52
C ASP A 477 18.77 27.25 -21.67
N LEU A 478 17.55 27.20 -22.20
CA LEU A 478 16.30 27.37 -21.48
C LEU A 478 15.52 26.05 -21.52
N ALA A 479 15.17 25.52 -20.35
CA ALA A 479 14.30 24.37 -20.18
C ALA A 479 12.99 24.77 -19.49
N LEU A 480 11.86 24.47 -20.13
CA LEU A 480 10.53 24.56 -19.53
C LEU A 480 10.09 23.16 -19.12
N ARG A 481 9.74 22.99 -17.85
CA ARG A 481 9.45 21.69 -17.25
C ARG A 481 8.10 21.68 -16.55
N GLN A 482 7.38 20.57 -16.71
CA GLN A 482 6.19 20.29 -15.92
C GLN A 482 6.42 19.03 -15.09
N LYS A 483 6.22 19.14 -13.78
CA LYS A 483 6.39 18.08 -12.79
C LYS A 483 5.03 17.67 -12.23
N PHE A 484 4.83 16.37 -12.02
CA PHE A 484 3.63 15.78 -11.43
C PHE A 484 4.00 15.11 -10.11
N TYR A 485 3.73 15.82 -9.01
CA TYR A 485 4.13 15.40 -7.66
C TYR A 485 3.16 14.36 -7.08
N HIS A 486 3.70 13.26 -6.59
CA HIS A 486 2.94 12.32 -5.77
C HIS A 486 2.77 12.86 -4.34
N ARG A 487 1.92 12.18 -3.56
CA ARG A 487 1.75 12.50 -2.13
C ARG A 487 3.09 12.34 -1.42
N ASP A 488 3.36 13.27 -0.53
CA ASP A 488 4.60 13.30 0.24
C ASP A 488 4.77 12.02 1.07
N THR A 489 6.02 11.61 1.22
CA THR A 489 6.44 10.50 2.07
C THR A 489 7.60 10.98 2.94
N ASN A 490 7.94 10.26 4.02
CA ASN A 490 9.06 10.63 4.89
C ASN A 490 10.43 10.73 4.15
N LEU A 491 10.51 10.33 2.88
CA LEU A 491 11.72 10.31 2.06
C LEU A 491 11.80 11.47 1.06
N GLY A 492 10.72 12.23 0.81
CA GLY A 492 10.68 13.27 -0.21
C GLY A 492 9.40 13.27 -1.06
N MET A 493 9.29 14.28 -1.92
CA MET A 493 8.21 14.44 -2.89
C MET A 493 8.61 13.89 -4.26
N PHE A 494 8.36 12.59 -4.47
CA PHE A 494 8.58 11.96 -5.77
C PHE A 494 7.71 12.57 -6.88
N TYR A 495 8.29 12.74 -8.07
CA TYR A 495 7.58 13.23 -9.24
C TYR A 495 8.05 12.56 -10.54
N PHE A 496 7.15 12.54 -11.52
CA PHE A 496 7.52 12.37 -12.93
C PHE A 496 7.26 13.67 -13.68
N GLY A 497 7.97 13.92 -14.78
CA GLY A 497 7.84 15.14 -15.52
C GLY A 497 8.33 15.03 -16.96
N HIS A 498 8.10 16.11 -17.69
CA HIS A 498 8.58 16.27 -19.05
C HIS A 498 9.14 17.68 -19.27
N GLN A 499 10.10 17.80 -20.17
CA GLN A 499 10.77 19.06 -20.47
C GLN A 499 10.82 19.34 -21.97
N ILE A 500 10.73 20.61 -22.31
CA ILE A 500 11.12 21.16 -23.61
C ILE A 500 12.34 22.06 -23.35
N GLN A 501 13.44 21.79 -24.04
CA GLN A 501 14.69 22.52 -23.91
C GLN A 501 15.10 23.11 -25.26
N GLY A 502 15.47 24.39 -25.25
CA GLY A 502 16.04 25.10 -26.38
C GLY A 502 17.31 25.81 -25.95
N GLY A 503 18.34 25.81 -26.77
CA GLY A 503 19.63 26.37 -26.38
C GLY A 503 20.48 26.82 -27.55
N TYR A 504 21.39 27.72 -27.27
CA TYR A 504 22.35 28.26 -28.22
C TYR A 504 23.74 28.31 -27.59
N LEU A 505 24.73 27.76 -28.30
CA LEU A 505 26.14 27.84 -27.97
C LEU A 505 26.90 28.46 -29.13
N TYR A 506 27.79 29.39 -28.79
CA TYR A 506 28.77 29.98 -29.68
C TYR A 506 30.13 29.37 -29.38
N HIS A 507 30.80 28.87 -30.41
CA HIS A 507 32.12 28.27 -30.33
C HIS A 507 33.14 29.13 -31.05
N GLU A 508 34.28 29.37 -30.40
CA GLU A 508 35.39 30.13 -30.97
C GLU A 508 36.70 29.36 -30.79
N ALA A 509 37.41 29.16 -31.90
CA ALA A 509 38.75 28.57 -31.92
C ALA A 509 39.77 29.64 -32.30
N THR A 510 40.92 29.65 -31.62
CA THR A 510 42.00 30.60 -31.86
C THR A 510 42.50 30.52 -33.31
N ALA A 511 42.91 31.66 -33.87
CA ALA A 511 43.35 31.76 -35.27
C ALA A 511 44.47 30.74 -35.59
N LEU A 512 44.22 29.87 -36.57
CA LEU A 512 45.20 28.90 -37.07
C LEU A 512 45.86 29.45 -38.34
N SER A 513 47.20 29.50 -38.35
CA SER A 513 48.00 29.88 -39.52
C SER A 513 47.58 29.03 -40.75
N PRO A 514 47.31 29.64 -41.93
CA PRO A 514 47.66 31.00 -42.35
C PRO A 514 46.50 32.01 -42.23
N SER A 515 45.37 31.66 -41.62
CA SER A 515 44.21 32.55 -41.48
C SER A 515 44.30 33.35 -40.17
N PRO A 516 44.40 34.70 -40.21
CA PRO A 516 44.56 35.51 -39.00
C PRO A 516 43.25 35.72 -38.22
N SER A 517 42.11 35.28 -38.75
CA SER A 517 40.80 35.42 -38.09
C SER A 517 40.43 34.15 -37.29
N PRO A 518 39.89 34.30 -36.06
CA PRO A 518 39.35 33.17 -35.30
C PRO A 518 38.29 32.40 -36.10
N ALA A 519 38.29 31.07 -35.99
CA ALA A 519 37.22 30.26 -36.55
C ALA A 519 36.03 30.26 -35.58
N GLN A 520 34.82 30.31 -36.14
CA GLN A 520 33.58 30.46 -35.36
C GLN A 520 32.56 29.43 -35.81
N ALA A 521 31.81 28.89 -34.84
CA ALA A 521 30.67 28.01 -35.12
C ALA A 521 29.49 28.30 -34.19
N ASP A 522 28.29 28.15 -34.73
CA ASP A 522 27.02 28.33 -34.03
C ASP A 522 26.33 26.98 -33.85
N GLU A 523 25.94 26.65 -32.61
CA GLU A 523 25.19 25.44 -32.27
C GLU A 523 23.83 25.84 -31.68
N MET A 524 22.74 25.45 -32.33
CA MET A 524 21.39 25.49 -31.77
C MET A 524 20.93 24.09 -31.41
N ARG A 525 20.34 23.94 -30.22
CA ARG A 525 19.85 22.67 -29.70
C ARG A 525 18.39 22.77 -29.32
N PHE A 526 17.62 21.76 -29.71
CA PHE A 526 16.23 21.57 -29.26
C PHE A 526 16.07 20.14 -28.76
N ALA A 527 15.42 19.95 -27.62
CA ALA A 527 15.17 18.61 -27.08
C ALA A 527 13.83 18.53 -26.35
N TYR A 528 13.19 17.36 -26.45
CA TYR A 528 12.05 16.98 -25.62
C TYR A 528 12.44 15.77 -24.77
N GLY A 529 12.17 15.83 -23.47
CA GLY A 529 12.61 14.80 -22.52
C GLY A 529 11.55 14.39 -21.53
N LEU A 530 11.64 13.14 -21.08
CA LEU A 530 10.89 12.60 -19.95
C LEU A 530 11.86 12.32 -18.81
N PHE A 531 11.44 12.63 -17.59
CA PHE A 531 12.29 12.44 -16.40
C PHE A 531 11.46 12.06 -15.19
N ILE A 532 12.13 11.42 -14.23
CA ILE A 532 11.64 11.21 -12.87
C ILE A 532 12.57 11.92 -11.91
N GLY A 533 12.07 12.28 -10.74
CA GLY A 533 12.88 12.90 -9.72
C GLY A 533 12.25 12.83 -8.35
N ASP A 534 13.02 13.25 -7.38
CA ASP A 534 12.58 13.38 -6.00
C ASP A 534 13.09 14.71 -5.44
N ARG A 535 12.23 15.35 -4.66
CA ARG A 535 12.50 16.64 -4.04
C ARG A 535 12.45 16.52 -2.53
N TRP A 536 13.56 16.82 -1.90
CA TRP A 536 13.69 16.86 -0.46
C TRP A 536 13.55 18.29 0.02
N MET A 537 12.75 18.50 1.06
CA MET A 537 12.52 19.82 1.65
C MET A 537 12.81 19.76 3.14
N GLN A 538 13.51 20.75 3.66
CA GLN A 538 13.78 20.88 5.09
C GLN A 538 12.49 21.00 5.91
N ARG A 539 11.50 21.73 5.39
CA ARG A 539 10.18 21.91 5.98
C ARG A 539 9.13 21.83 4.89
N VAL A 540 8.11 21.00 5.10
CA VAL A 540 7.07 20.72 4.10
C VAL A 540 5.95 21.75 4.13
N GLU A 541 5.73 22.45 5.23
CA GLU A 541 4.62 23.41 5.36
C GLU A 541 5.08 24.87 5.35
N ASP A 542 6.39 25.10 5.34
CA ASP A 542 7.02 26.41 5.54
C ASP A 542 8.13 26.63 4.50
N SER A 543 8.72 27.83 4.53
CA SER A 543 9.94 28.15 3.78
C SER A 543 11.14 27.35 4.30
N GLY A 544 12.08 27.04 3.40
CA GLY A 544 13.27 26.27 3.77
C GLY A 544 14.10 25.78 2.60
N LEU A 545 15.23 25.15 2.93
CA LEU A 545 16.14 24.59 1.95
C LEU A 545 15.51 23.39 1.22
N THR A 546 15.78 23.28 -0.08
CA THR A 546 15.36 22.16 -0.91
C THR A 546 16.54 21.53 -1.64
N VAL A 547 16.47 20.22 -1.87
CA VAL A 547 17.38 19.49 -2.75
C VAL A 547 16.53 18.75 -3.77
N ASP A 548 16.75 19.03 -5.04
CA ASP A 548 15.99 18.47 -6.15
C ASP A 548 16.91 17.62 -7.02
N PHE A 549 16.57 16.34 -7.18
CA PHE A 549 17.32 15.43 -8.02
C PHE A 549 16.41 14.83 -9.09
N ASN A 550 16.82 14.88 -10.36
CA ASN A 550 16.13 14.20 -11.45
C ASN A 550 17.07 13.52 -12.45
N PHE A 551 16.53 12.46 -13.05
CA PHE A 551 17.16 11.68 -14.09
C PHE A 551 16.13 11.30 -15.17
N GLY A 552 16.56 11.32 -16.43
CA GLY A 552 15.70 11.05 -17.57
C GLY A 552 16.42 11.02 -18.90
N PHE A 553 15.64 10.83 -19.95
CA PHE A 553 16.12 10.72 -21.33
C PHE A 553 15.38 11.70 -22.21
N ALA A 554 16.07 12.23 -23.21
CA ALA A 554 15.51 13.15 -24.17
C ALA A 554 15.89 12.77 -25.59
N VAL A 555 15.10 13.28 -26.52
CA VAL A 555 15.34 13.21 -27.95
C VAL A 555 15.57 14.64 -28.44
N GLY A 556 16.69 14.87 -29.11
CA GLY A 556 17.12 16.20 -29.50
C GLY A 556 17.52 16.33 -30.97
N LYS A 557 17.35 17.54 -31.48
CA LYS A 557 17.86 18.00 -32.78
C LYS A 557 18.90 19.09 -32.56
N ARG A 558 20.02 18.97 -33.26
CA ARG A 558 21.10 19.97 -33.29
C ARG A 558 21.18 20.58 -34.68
N LEU A 559 21.37 21.90 -34.71
CA LEU A 559 21.75 22.64 -35.91
C LEU A 559 23.14 23.21 -35.64
N PHE A 560 24.11 22.80 -36.44
CA PHE A 560 25.50 23.24 -36.29
C PHE A 560 25.93 23.95 -37.57
N SER A 561 26.40 25.19 -37.45
CA SER A 561 26.87 26.01 -38.56
C SER A 561 28.33 26.38 -38.32
N ASN A 562 29.23 25.87 -39.17
CA ASN A 562 30.66 26.13 -39.08
C ASN A 562 31.07 27.15 -40.16
N ASN A 563 31.62 28.29 -39.74
CA ASN A 563 32.05 29.36 -40.65
C ASN A 563 33.56 29.28 -40.98
N SER A 564 34.25 28.21 -40.56
CA SER A 564 35.67 27.99 -40.86
C SER A 564 35.91 27.74 -42.35
N LYS A 565 36.92 28.42 -42.91
CA LYS A 565 37.41 28.22 -44.30
C LYS A 565 38.71 27.39 -44.36
N SER A 566 39.10 26.77 -43.25
CA SER A 566 40.35 25.99 -43.10
C SER A 566 40.18 24.55 -43.61
N THR A 567 41.26 23.95 -44.13
CA THR A 567 41.31 22.52 -44.52
C THR A 567 41.27 21.56 -43.32
N ASN A 568 41.58 22.05 -42.12
CA ASN A 568 41.41 21.33 -40.86
C ASN A 568 40.26 21.98 -40.09
N ASP A 569 39.20 21.22 -39.81
CA ASP A 569 38.06 21.67 -39.00
C ASP A 569 38.46 21.73 -37.51
N PRO A 570 38.63 22.91 -36.90
CA PRO A 570 38.98 23.02 -35.49
C PRO A 570 37.85 22.55 -34.56
N PHE A 571 36.64 22.36 -35.08
CA PHE A 571 35.47 21.91 -34.33
C PHE A 571 35.19 20.41 -34.49
N GLY A 572 36.10 19.64 -35.10
CA GLY A 572 35.90 18.21 -35.37
C GLY A 572 35.71 17.34 -34.11
N GLU A 573 36.16 17.80 -32.94
CA GLU A 573 35.93 17.12 -31.66
C GLU A 573 34.56 17.42 -31.03
N LEU A 574 33.86 18.46 -31.52
CA LEU A 574 32.49 18.73 -31.09
C LEU A 574 31.54 17.71 -31.72
N ASN A 575 30.51 17.32 -30.98
CA ASN A 575 29.48 16.47 -31.55
C ASN A 575 28.61 17.30 -32.52
N GLN A 576 28.70 16.98 -33.80
CA GLN A 576 27.98 17.68 -34.87
C GLN A 576 26.74 16.91 -35.37
N ASP A 577 26.39 15.78 -34.74
CA ASP A 577 25.26 14.95 -35.16
C ASP A 577 23.95 15.74 -35.07
N ALA A 578 23.19 15.74 -36.16
CA ALA A 578 21.91 16.46 -36.25
C ALA A 578 20.85 15.90 -35.30
N PHE A 579 20.92 14.62 -34.94
CA PHE A 579 20.04 13.98 -33.98
C PHE A 579 20.86 13.40 -32.84
N TYR A 580 20.42 13.63 -31.60
CA TYR A 580 21.14 13.16 -30.42
C TYR A 580 20.18 12.81 -29.28
N LEU A 581 20.65 12.01 -28.33
CA LEU A 581 19.88 11.55 -27.17
C LEU A 581 20.46 12.12 -25.87
N PRO A 582 20.12 13.38 -25.49
CA PRO A 582 20.65 13.94 -24.25
C PRO A 582 20.09 13.21 -23.02
N VAL A 583 20.95 13.03 -22.03
CA VAL A 583 20.54 12.61 -20.68
C VAL A 583 20.02 13.84 -19.93
N VAL A 584 18.80 13.77 -19.42
CA VAL A 584 18.24 14.78 -18.54
C VAL A 584 18.72 14.46 -17.13
N PHE A 585 19.66 15.24 -16.62
CA PHE A 585 20.14 15.09 -15.25
C PHE A 585 20.19 16.46 -14.60
N THR A 586 19.62 16.58 -13.41
CA THR A 586 19.72 17.81 -12.62
C THR A 586 19.85 17.44 -11.15
N LEU A 587 20.79 18.08 -10.48
CA LEU A 587 20.85 18.15 -9.03
C LEU A 587 20.85 19.63 -8.68
N ASN A 588 19.80 20.16 -8.07
CA ASN A 588 19.72 21.57 -7.68
C ASN A 588 19.55 21.69 -6.17
N ILE A 589 20.25 22.64 -5.56
CA ILE A 589 19.98 23.09 -4.19
C ILE A 589 19.16 24.37 -4.32
N GLY A 590 18.05 24.45 -3.61
CA GLY A 590 17.14 25.58 -3.69
C GLY A 590 16.61 26.05 -2.35
N PHE A 591 15.77 27.06 -2.43
CA PHE A 591 15.04 27.61 -1.31
C PHE A 591 13.57 27.76 -1.69
N ALA A 592 12.69 27.13 -0.90
CA ALA A 592 11.25 27.30 -1.00
C ALA A 592 10.84 28.55 -0.23
N GLY A 593 10.13 29.46 -0.90
CA GLY A 593 9.52 30.62 -0.28
C GLY A 593 8.26 30.27 0.55
N PRO A 594 7.69 31.25 1.27
CA PRO A 594 6.50 31.04 2.10
C PRO A 594 5.31 30.56 1.26
N LYS A 595 4.58 29.58 1.79
CA LYS A 595 3.43 28.96 1.12
C LYS A 595 2.16 29.75 1.37
N ARG A 596 1.30 29.85 0.36
CA ARG A 596 -0.06 30.36 0.50
C ARG A 596 -1.04 29.21 0.44
N ARG A 597 -1.89 29.09 1.47
CA ARG A 597 -3.03 28.16 1.47
C ARG A 597 -4.13 28.74 0.60
N THR A 598 -4.54 27.98 -0.41
CA THR A 598 -5.61 28.38 -1.31
C THR A 598 -6.95 27.97 -0.68
N THR A 599 -7.71 28.94 -0.18
CA THR A 599 -9.10 28.74 0.27
C THR A 599 -10.02 29.16 -0.88
N SER A 600 -10.39 28.23 -1.76
CA SER A 600 -11.43 28.49 -2.76
C SER A 600 -12.80 28.27 -2.14
N PHE A 601 -13.67 29.28 -2.27
CA PHE A 601 -15.12 29.21 -2.03
C PHE A 601 -15.83 28.33 -3.06
#